data_AF-A0A4Q1JHJ5-F1
#
_entry.id   AF-A0A4Q1JHJ5-F1
#
_cell.length_a   1.000
_cell.length_b   1.000
_cell.length_c   1.000
_cell.angle_alpha   90.00
_cell.angle_beta   90.00
_cell.angle_gamma   90.00
#
_symmetry.space_group_name_H-M   'P 1'
#
loop_
_entity.id
_entity.type
_entity.pdbx_description
1 polymer ?
#
loop_
_entity_poly.entity_id
_entity_poly.type
_entity_poly.pdbx_seq_one_letter_code
_entity_poly.pdbx_strand_id
1 'polypeptide(L)' 'MSVKKIKGQLLCDTCGSDNHFETNDDKTYVKCHACGREYFGGYNELLELNKANIEERAKAEGKKIVEDKLKDILKKLK' A
#
# COMPACT_ATOMS: atom_id res chain seq x y z
N MET A 1 4.12 -21.52 1.66
CA MET A 1 3.85 -20.27 2.42
C MET A 1 3.37 -19.24 1.40
N SER A 2 2.07 -18.98 1.34
CA SER A 2 1.49 -18.00 0.41
C SER A 2 1.82 -16.61 0.92
N VAL A 3 2.84 -15.97 0.35
CA VAL A 3 3.14 -14.57 0.62
C VAL A 3 1.93 -13.77 0.12
N LYS A 4 1.06 -13.34 1.03
CA LYS A 4 -0.05 -12.44 0.69
C LYS A 4 0.60 -11.20 0.07
N LYS A 5 0.38 -10.98 -1.23
CA LYS A 5 0.76 -9.74 -1.90
C LYS A 5 0.02 -8.63 -1.17
N ILE A 6 0.77 -7.86 -0.38
CA ILE A 6 0.29 -6.60 0.17
C ILE A 6 0.04 -5.72 -1.06
N LYS A 7 -1.22 -5.67 -1.52
CA LYS A 7 -1.63 -4.67 -2.51
C LYS A 7 -1.56 -3.35 -1.75
N GLY A 8 -0.40 -2.70 -1.80
CA GLY A 8 -0.23 -1.36 -1.27
C GLY A 8 -1.23 -0.46 -1.98
N GLN A 9 -2.30 -0.09 -1.29
CA GLN A 9 -3.17 1.01 -1.71
C GLN A 9 -2.29 2.24 -1.78
N LEU A 10 -1.94 2.66 -2.99
CA LEU A 10 -1.34 3.96 -3.23
C LEU A 10 -2.44 4.98 -3.01
N LEU A 11 -2.24 5.90 -2.08
CA LEU A 11 -3.18 6.97 -1.79
C LEU A 11 -2.77 8.24 -2.51
N CYS A 12 -3.76 8.99 -2.99
CA CYS A 12 -3.49 10.28 -3.57
C CYS A 12 -3.14 11.25 -2.45
N ASP A 13 -1.99 11.89 -2.55
CA ASP A 13 -1.51 12.88 -1.58
C ASP A 13 -2.49 14.06 -1.40
N THR A 14 -3.35 14.35 -2.39
CA THR A 14 -4.31 15.47 -2.33
C THR A 14 -5.66 15.09 -1.76
N CYS A 15 -6.21 13.95 -2.19
CA CYS A 15 -7.60 13.58 -1.88
C CYS A 15 -7.72 12.26 -1.11
N GLY A 16 -6.62 11.54 -0.88
CA GLY A 16 -6.60 10.26 -0.20
C GLY A 16 -7.26 9.12 -0.96
N SER A 17 -7.65 9.29 -2.23
CA SER A 17 -8.21 8.19 -3.03
C SER A 17 -7.16 7.13 -3.33
N ASP A 18 -7.54 5.85 -3.21
CA ASP A 18 -6.63 4.72 -3.37
C ASP A 18 -6.74 3.96 -4.70
N ASN A 19 -7.83 4.16 -5.45
CA ASN A 19 -8.19 3.28 -6.57
C ASN A 19 -8.55 4.04 -7.86
N HIS A 20 -8.35 5.34 -7.89
CA HIS A 20 -8.69 6.22 -9.03
C HIS A 20 -7.42 6.81 -9.66
N PHE A 21 -6.49 5.95 -10.06
CA PHE A 21 -5.28 6.36 -10.78
C PHE A 21 -5.30 5.85 -12.20
N GLU A 22 -5.11 6.76 -13.14
CA GLU A 22 -4.93 6.48 -14.55
C GLU A 22 -3.44 6.61 -14.87
N THR A 23 -2.84 5.57 -15.43
CA THR A 23 -1.41 5.54 -15.76
C THR A 23 -1.25 5.39 -17.26
N ASN A 24 -0.29 6.08 -17.86
CA ASN A 24 0.05 5.82 -19.27
C ASN A 24 0.72 4.44 -19.42
N ASP A 25 0.77 3.89 -20.64
CA ASP A 25 1.39 2.58 -20.94
C ASP A 25 2.83 2.47 -20.42
N ASP A 26 3.61 3.55 -20.53
CA ASP A 26 5.00 3.61 -20.07
C ASP A 26 5.16 3.79 -18.55
N LYS A 27 4.06 4.00 -17.80
CA LYS A 27 4.02 4.26 -16.35
C LYS A 27 4.87 5.45 -15.87
N THR A 28 5.33 6.27 -16.80
CA THR A 28 6.06 7.53 -16.57
C THR A 28 5.14 8.66 -16.17
N TYR A 29 3.83 8.48 -16.31
CA TYR A 29 2.82 9.45 -15.95
C TYR A 29 1.65 8.78 -15.24
N VAL A 30 1.21 9.39 -14.14
CA VAL A 30 0.04 8.94 -13.38
C VAL A 30 -0.86 10.13 -13.09
N LYS A 31 -2.16 9.97 -13.26
CA LYS A 31 -3.16 10.98 -12.93
C LYS A 31 -4.19 10.41 -11.97
N CYS A 32 -4.43 11.09 -10.86
CA CYS A 32 -5.55 10.80 -10.00
C CYS A 32 -6.84 11.29 -10.67
N HIS A 33 -7.69 10.37 -11.13
CA HIS A 33 -8.98 10.69 -11.73
C HIS A 33 -9.98 11.27 -10.71
N ALA A 34 -9.80 11.01 -9.41
CA ALA A 34 -10.70 11.49 -8.37
C ALA A 34 -10.56 13.00 -8.08
N CYS A 35 -9.34 13.55 -8.12
CA CYS A 35 -9.10 14.98 -7.86
C CYS A 35 -8.39 15.72 -9.00
N GLY A 36 -8.00 15.00 -10.06
CA GLY A 36 -7.29 15.54 -11.20
C GLY A 36 -5.78 15.77 -10.98
N ARG A 37 -5.17 15.30 -9.88
CA ARG A 37 -3.73 15.50 -9.64
C ARG A 37 -2.88 14.71 -10.61
N GLU A 38 -1.88 15.36 -11.18
CA GLU A 38 -1.00 14.82 -12.19
C GLU A 38 0.39 14.60 -11.58
N TYR A 39 0.90 13.37 -11.70
CA TYR A 39 2.20 12.91 -11.22
C TYR A 39 3.09 12.68 -12.44
N PHE A 40 3.94 13.65 -12.73
CA PHE A 40 4.86 13.62 -13.88
C PHE A 40 6.07 12.70 -13.63
N GLY A 41 6.35 12.33 -12.38
CA GLY A 41 7.28 11.26 -12.03
C GLY A 41 6.65 9.86 -12.10
N GLY A 42 5.41 9.77 -12.58
CA GLY A 42 4.72 8.52 -12.84
C GLY A 42 4.45 7.70 -11.59
N TYR A 43 4.50 6.38 -11.76
CA TYR A 43 4.22 5.45 -10.68
C TYR A 43 5.28 5.51 -9.58
N ASN A 44 6.54 5.83 -9.93
CA ASN A 44 7.63 5.90 -8.96
C ASN A 44 7.41 7.02 -7.95
N GLU A 45 7.09 8.24 -8.41
CA GLU A 45 6.80 9.39 -7.55
C GLU A 45 5.64 9.10 -6.60
N LEU A 46 4.55 8.51 -7.12
CA LEU A 46 3.42 8.12 -6.31
C LEU A 46 3.80 7.06 -5.25
N LEU A 47 4.69 6.13 -5.60
CA LEU A 47 5.18 5.10 -4.69
C LEU A 47 6.08 5.68 -3.59
N GLU A 48 6.93 6.65 -3.91
CA GLU A 48 7.78 7.33 -2.93
C GLU A 48 6.96 8.15 -1.92
N LEU A 49 5.94 8.87 -2.40
CA LEU A 49 5.00 9.60 -1.53
C LEU A 49 4.25 8.64 -0.59
N ASN A 50 3.88 7.47 -1.10
CA ASN A 50 3.16 6.46 -0.33
C ASN A 50 4.08 5.52 0.46
N LYS A 51 5.39 5.66 0.33
CA LYS A 51 6.36 4.72 0.90
C LYS A 51 6.21 4.62 2.41
N ALA A 52 6.07 5.76 3.10
CA ALA A 52 5.83 5.81 4.54
C ALA A 52 4.54 5.08 4.93
N ASN A 53 3.45 5.30 4.18
CA ASN A 53 2.16 4.66 4.43
C ASN A 53 2.20 3.14 4.17
N ILE A 54 2.88 2.72 3.10
CA ILE A 54 3.08 1.31 2.77
C ILE A 54 3.94 0.63 3.84
N GLU A 55 5.04 1.25 4.28
CA GLU A 55 5.91 0.72 5.32
C GLU A 55 5.19 0.58 6.66
N GLU A 56 4.40 1.59 7.06
CA GLU A 56 3.61 1.53 8.28
C GLU A 56 2.60 0.38 8.23
N ARG A 57 1.87 0.25 7.12
CA ARG A 57 0.90 -0.83 6.93
C ARG A 57 1.56 -2.21 6.88
N ALA A 58 2.67 -2.34 6.17
CA ALA A 58 3.43 -3.59 6.13
C ALA A 58 3.90 -4.01 7.52
N LYS A 59 4.36 -3.04 8.34
CA LYS A 59 4.78 -3.28 9.72
C LYS A 59 3.60 -3.64 10.63
N ALA A 60 2.47 -2.95 10.49
CA ALA A 60 1.26 -3.24 11.26
C ALA A 60 0.68 -4.62 10.93
N GLU A 61 0.62 -4.98 9.65
CA GLU A 61 0.14 -6.29 9.20
C GLU A 61 1.11 -7.41 9.62
N GLY A 62 2.43 -7.18 9.48
CA GLY A 62 3.46 -8.09 10.00
C GLY A 62 3.33 -8.32 11.50
N LYS A 63 3.12 -7.25 12.29
CA LYS A 63 2.89 -7.34 13.73
C LYS A 63 1.63 -8.16 14.05
N LYS A 64 0.53 -7.92 13.33
CA LYS A 64 -0.71 -8.69 13.47
C LYS A 64 -0.51 -10.17 13.21
N ILE A 65 0.21 -10.54 12.15
CA ILE A 65 0.51 -11.94 11.82
C ILE A 65 1.31 -12.61 12.94
N VAL A 66 2.30 -11.91 13.49
CA VAL A 66 3.11 -12.41 14.61
C VAL A 66 2.26 -12.56 15.87
N GLU A 67 1.42 -11.57 16.21
CA GLU A 67 0.51 -11.65 17.35
C GLU A 67 -0.51 -12.79 17.20
N ASP A 68 -1.08 -12.97 16.01
CA ASP A 68 -2.05 -14.01 15.73
C ASP A 68 -1.43 -15.41 15.88
N LYS A 69 -0.23 -15.60 15.30
CA LYS A 69 0.55 -16.83 15.51
C LYS A 69 0.93 -17.05 16.97
N LEU A 70 1.32 -16.00 17.69
CA LEU A 70 1.68 -16.12 19.10
C LEU A 70 0.46 -16.55 19.92
N LYS A 71 -0.71 -15.97 19.68
CA LYS A 71 -1.97 -16.37 20.32
C LYS A 71 -2.35 -17.82 20.00
N ASP A 72 -2.17 -18.25 18.75
CA ASP A 72 -2.44 -19.64 18.35
C ASP A 72 -1.52 -20.63 19.06
N ILE A 73 -0.23 -20.31 19.18
CA ILE A 73 0.75 -21.11 19.94
C ILE A 73 0.35 -21.14 21.43
N LEU A 74 0.08 -19.97 22.04
CA LEU A 74 -0.29 -19.88 23.45
C LEU A 74 -1.57 -20.66 23.78
N LYS A 75 -2.51 -20.72 22.82
CA LYS A 75 -3.74 -21.51 22.94
C LYS A 75 -3.50 -23.02 22.79
N LYS A 76 -2.47 -23.43 22.07
CA LYS A 76 -2.05 -24.84 21.94
C LYS A 76 -1.20 -25.34 23.11
N LEU A 77 -0.58 -24.43 23.86
CA LEU A 77 0.16 -24.75 25.08
C LEU A 77 -0.72 -24.85 26.34
N LYS A 78 -2.02 -24.56 26.22
CA LYS A 78 -3.00 -24.58 27.30
C LYS A 78 -3.96 -25.74 27.13
#